data_AF-A0A8S2X1I2-F1
#
_entry.id   AF-A0A8S2X1I2-F1
#
_cell.length_a   1.000
_cell.length_b   1.000
_cell.length_c   1.000
_cell.angle_alpha   90.00
_cell.angle_beta   90.00
_cell.angle_gamma   90.00
#
_symmetry.space_group_name_H-M   'P 1'
#
loop_
_entity.id
_entity.type
_entity.pdbx_description
1 polymer ?
#
loop_
_entity_poly.entity_id
_entity_poly.type
_entity_poly.pdbx_seq_one_letter_code
_entity_poly.pdbx_strand_id
1 'polypeptide(L)'
;MNLTAYPHYNTSGFYTALRSGYIAFNKNGLTMTISANPPNVFNLYSFVAASGSQNQLRLTMIGQRLSKQLYAATYPLYTKWQQLIELNYLNIDTITLSTDGSSEFAMDNLCISTSSLTTTTTSTTET
;
A
#
# COMPACT_ATOMS: atom_id res chain seq x y z
N MET A 1 24.87 14.33 -10.74
CA MET A 1 24.06 13.08 -10.65
C MET A 1 22.77 13.37 -11.41
N ASN A 2 22.63 12.85 -12.62
CA ASN A 2 21.49 13.15 -13.50
C ASN A 2 20.29 12.29 -13.09
N LEU A 3 19.24 12.91 -12.59
CA LEU A 3 17.94 12.28 -12.37
C LEU A 3 17.17 12.32 -13.68
N THR A 4 17.09 11.18 -14.36
CA THR A 4 16.27 11.02 -15.55
C THR A 4 14.80 11.04 -15.14
N ALA A 5 14.08 12.11 -15.45
CA ALA A 5 12.64 12.20 -15.27
C ALA A 5 11.97 11.21 -16.23
N TYR A 6 11.28 10.20 -15.68
CA TYR A 6 10.50 9.26 -16.48
C TYR A 6 9.16 9.89 -16.89
N PRO A 7 8.70 9.67 -18.14
CA PRO A 7 7.50 10.29 -18.65
C PRO A 7 6.26 9.79 -17.91
N HIS A 8 5.46 10.75 -17.43
CA HIS A 8 4.19 10.52 -16.76
C HIS A 8 3.14 10.02 -17.75
N TYR A 9 2.67 8.78 -17.57
CA TYR A 9 1.50 8.27 -18.29
C TYR A 9 0.26 8.33 -17.39
N ASN A 10 -0.56 9.34 -17.70
CA ASN A 10 -1.96 9.51 -17.33
C ASN A 10 -2.79 8.32 -17.85
N THR A 11 -3.44 7.55 -16.96
CA THR A 11 -4.86 7.08 -17.08
C THR A 11 -5.31 5.98 -16.09
N SER A 12 -4.46 5.41 -15.21
CA SER A 12 -4.87 4.28 -14.34
C SER A 12 -4.84 4.52 -12.81
N GLY A 13 -4.66 5.77 -12.38
CA GLY A 13 -5.02 6.23 -11.04
C GLY A 13 -4.16 5.80 -9.84
N PHE A 14 -3.34 4.74 -9.90
CA PHE A 14 -2.45 4.38 -8.78
C PHE A 14 -1.12 3.72 -9.20
N TYR A 15 -0.02 4.34 -8.80
CA TYR A 15 1.33 3.78 -8.61
C TYR A 15 1.87 4.46 -7.32
N THR A 16 2.61 3.82 -6.42
CA THR A 16 4.07 3.62 -6.58
C THR A 16 4.63 2.52 -5.68
N ALA A 17 5.48 1.68 -6.26
CA ALA A 17 6.68 1.19 -5.58
C ALA A 17 7.76 2.30 -5.61
N LEU A 18 8.67 2.32 -4.63
CA LEU A 18 9.72 3.32 -4.33
C LEU A 18 9.31 4.33 -3.24
N ARG A 19 10.27 4.80 -2.43
CA ARG A 19 10.09 5.94 -1.49
C ARG A 19 9.42 7.06 -2.26
N SER A 20 8.12 7.21 -2.04
CA SER A 20 7.30 8.10 -2.82
C SER A 20 7.50 9.51 -2.28
N GLY A 21 8.04 10.41 -3.11
CA GLY A 21 7.82 11.85 -2.95
C GLY A 21 6.42 12.29 -3.41
N TYR A 22 5.49 11.34 -3.57
CA TYR A 22 4.12 11.55 -3.99
C TYR A 22 3.15 11.18 -2.87
N ILE A 23 2.22 12.11 -2.61
CA ILE A 23 1.11 11.96 -1.68
C ILE A 23 -0.02 11.23 -2.42
N ALA A 24 -0.48 10.10 -1.88
CA ALA A 24 -1.71 9.43 -2.31
C ALA A 24 -2.91 10.05 -1.58
N PHE A 25 -3.81 10.67 -2.32
CA PHE A 25 -5.03 11.27 -1.78
C PHE A 25 -6.25 10.41 -2.09
N ASN A 26 -6.98 10.02 -1.05
CA ASN A 26 -8.30 9.42 -1.20
C ASN A 26 -9.37 10.47 -0.94
N LYS A 27 -9.71 11.25 -1.97
CA LYS A 27 -10.70 12.33 -1.84
C LYS A 27 -12.16 11.83 -1.71
N ASN A 28 -12.45 10.60 -2.10
CA ASN A 28 -13.82 10.08 -2.03
C ASN A 28 -14.02 9.11 -0.85
N GLY A 29 -12.97 8.87 -0.08
CA GLY A 29 -12.93 7.89 1.01
C GLY A 29 -13.35 6.48 0.61
N LEU A 30 -13.28 6.15 -0.68
CA LEU A 30 -13.61 4.82 -1.19
C LEU A 30 -12.52 3.83 -0.78
N THR A 31 -12.84 2.55 -0.76
CA THR A 31 -11.82 1.52 -0.55
C THR A 31 -10.70 1.65 -1.60
N MET A 32 -9.45 1.68 -1.14
CA MET A 32 -8.25 1.70 -1.98
C MET A 32 -7.53 0.37 -1.88
N THR A 33 -6.99 -0.10 -3.01
CA THR A 33 -6.20 -1.33 -3.06
C THR A 33 -4.85 -1.06 -3.71
N ILE A 34 -3.78 -1.54 -3.07
CA ILE A 34 -2.43 -1.62 -3.62
C ILE A 34 -2.13 -3.09 -3.85
N SER A 35 -1.77 -3.47 -5.07
CA SER A 35 -1.49 -4.86 -5.42
C SER A 35 -0.20 -5.01 -6.22
N ALA A 36 0.50 -6.10 -6.01
CA ALA A 36 1.59 -6.56 -6.86
C ALA A 36 1.09 -7.66 -7.80
N ASN A 37 1.44 -7.58 -9.08
CA ASN A 37 1.10 -8.61 -10.04
C ASN A 37 1.82 -9.92 -9.69
N PRO A 38 1.17 -11.09 -9.73
CA PRO A 38 1.84 -12.37 -9.53
C PRO A 38 3.05 -12.54 -10.46
N PRO A 39 4.15 -13.19 -10.03
CA PRO A 39 4.39 -13.79 -8.71
C PRO A 39 5.02 -12.82 -7.69
N ASN A 40 4.89 -11.51 -7.90
CA ASN A 40 5.52 -10.50 -7.07
C ASN A 40 4.82 -10.35 -5.72
N VAL A 41 5.60 -10.06 -4.69
CA VAL A 41 5.16 -9.72 -3.35
C VAL A 41 5.88 -8.45 -2.88
N PHE A 42 5.40 -7.88 -1.79
CA PHE A 42 6.05 -6.78 -1.11
C PHE A 42 5.95 -6.90 0.40
N ASN A 43 6.86 -6.20 1.07
CA ASN A 43 6.81 -5.94 2.50
C ASN A 43 6.42 -4.47 2.69
N LEU A 44 5.53 -4.19 3.65
CA LEU A 44 5.17 -2.84 4.07
C LEU A 44 5.65 -2.59 5.50
N TYR A 45 6.45 -1.54 5.66
CA TYR A 45 7.07 -1.19 6.94
C TYR A 45 6.48 0.07 7.56
N SER A 46 6.14 1.08 6.77
CA SER A 46 5.53 2.30 7.30
C SER A 46 4.93 3.18 6.24
N PHE A 47 4.10 4.13 6.68
CA PHE A 47 3.68 5.30 5.92
C PHE A 47 3.22 6.40 6.89
N VAL A 48 3.08 7.62 6.38
CA VAL A 48 2.45 8.73 7.10
C VAL A 48 1.03 8.90 6.59
N ALA A 49 0.06 9.10 7.47
CA ALA A 49 -1.32 9.37 7.09
C ALA A 49 -1.98 10.45 7.94
N ALA A 50 -2.98 11.13 7.36
CA ALA A 50 -3.81 12.12 8.02
C ALA A 50 -5.24 12.08 7.49
N SER A 51 -6.19 12.51 8.32
CA SER A 51 -7.58 12.73 7.88
C SER A 51 -7.64 14.00 7.02
N GLY A 52 -8.39 13.97 5.92
CA GLY A 52 -8.53 15.13 5.03
C GLY A 52 -9.55 16.16 5.52
N SER A 53 -10.62 15.69 6.18
CA SER A 53 -11.78 16.55 6.49
C SER A 53 -12.40 16.31 7.87
N GLN A 54 -12.25 15.12 8.46
CA GLN A 54 -12.85 14.80 9.75
C GLN A 54 -11.87 14.99 10.90
N ASN A 55 -12.34 15.52 12.04
CA ASN A 55 -11.54 15.69 13.26
C ASN A 55 -10.84 14.40 13.66
N GLN A 56 -11.52 13.28 13.52
CA GLN A 56 -10.99 11.94 13.71
C GLN A 56 -11.62 11.00 12.68
N LEU A 57 -10.82 10.09 12.15
CA LEU A 57 -11.19 9.06 11.17
C LEU A 57 -10.55 7.73 11.57
N ARG A 58 -11.17 6.59 11.24
CA ARG A 58 -10.59 5.26 11.45
C ARG A 58 -10.16 4.67 10.12
N LEU A 59 -8.86 4.63 9.88
CA LEU A 59 -8.28 3.92 8.74
C LEU A 59 -8.14 2.44 9.09
N THR A 60 -8.87 1.58 8.40
CA THR A 60 -8.70 0.12 8.44
C THR A 60 -7.81 -0.32 7.30
N MET A 61 -6.87 -1.21 7.59
CA MET A 61 -5.93 -1.76 6.62
C MET A 61 -5.89 -3.28 6.73
N ILE A 62 -5.97 -3.97 5.59
CA ILE A 62 -5.94 -5.43 5.49
C ILE A 62 -4.83 -5.83 4.51
N GLY A 63 -3.88 -6.65 4.97
CA GLY A 63 -2.81 -7.22 4.15
C GLY A 63 -3.12 -8.68 3.78
N GLN A 64 -2.98 -9.03 2.51
CA GLN A 64 -3.34 -10.34 1.97
C GLN A 64 -2.24 -10.95 1.10
N ARG A 65 -2.27 -12.28 0.98
CA ARG A 65 -1.50 -13.07 0.02
C ARG A 65 -2.41 -14.11 -0.62
N LEU A 66 -2.51 -14.15 -1.94
CA LEU A 66 -3.35 -15.07 -2.71
C LEU A 66 -4.79 -15.10 -2.17
N SER A 67 -5.37 -13.92 -1.94
CA SER A 67 -6.69 -13.70 -1.32
C SER A 67 -6.82 -14.10 0.16
N LYS A 68 -5.80 -14.70 0.78
CA LYS A 68 -5.80 -15.01 2.22
C LYS A 68 -5.39 -13.77 3.02
N GLN A 69 -6.24 -13.35 3.95
CA GLN A 69 -5.88 -12.33 4.94
C GLN A 69 -4.77 -12.84 5.86
N LEU A 70 -3.69 -12.07 5.95
CA LEU A 70 -2.57 -12.32 6.85
C LEU A 70 -2.51 -11.28 7.98
N TYR A 71 -2.92 -10.05 7.68
CA TYR A 71 -2.84 -8.93 8.61
C TYR A 71 -4.10 -8.07 8.55
N ALA A 72 -4.48 -7.50 9.70
CA ALA A 72 -5.54 -6.50 9.79
C ALA A 72 -5.27 -5.57 10.98
N ALA A 73 -5.44 -4.27 10.77
CA ALA A 73 -5.32 -3.27 11.82
C ALA A 73 -6.20 -2.05 11.52
N THR A 74 -6.51 -1.28 12.57
CA THR A 74 -7.25 -0.01 12.46
C THR A 74 -6.50 1.08 13.20
N TYR A 75 -6.31 2.22 12.55
CA TYR A 75 -5.58 3.37 13.06
C TYR A 75 -6.50 4.58 13.13
N PRO A 76 -6.53 5.31 14.26
CA PRO A 76 -7.14 6.63 14.26
C PRO A 76 -6.27 7.57 13.42
N LEU A 77 -6.89 8.41 12.59
CA LEU A 77 -6.27 9.52 11.89
C LEU A 77 -6.95 10.81 12.31
N TYR A 78 -6.23 11.91 12.25
CA TYR A 78 -6.72 13.22 12.69
C TYR A 78 -6.37 14.27 11.64
N THR A 79 -7.15 15.35 11.55
CA THR A 79 -6.95 16.39 10.52
C THR A 79 -5.76 17.32 10.81
N LYS A 80 -5.43 17.51 12.09
CA LYS A 80 -4.43 18.50 12.54
C LYS A 80 -3.00 17.97 12.64
N TRP A 81 -2.82 16.66 12.51
CA TRP A 81 -1.53 16.03 12.72
C TRP A 81 -1.38 14.86 11.77
N GLN A 82 -0.19 14.75 11.19
CA GLN A 82 0.23 13.58 10.47
C GLN A 82 0.62 12.48 11.46
N GLN A 83 0.19 11.26 11.19
CA GLN A 83 0.52 10.10 12.00
C GLN A 83 1.43 9.16 11.23
N LEU A 84 2.59 8.85 11.81
CA LEU A 84 3.40 7.73 11.35
C LEU A 84 2.72 6.43 11.77
N ILE A 85 2.46 5.57 10.80
CA ILE A 85 1.97 4.21 11.01
C ILE A 85 3.13 3.26 10.74
N GLU A 86 3.59 2.60 11.81
CA GLU A 86 4.64 1.57 11.75
C GLU A 86 4.03 0.18 11.68
N LEU A 87 4.59 -0.65 10.81
CA LEU A 87 4.07 -1.93 10.38
C LEU A 87 5.20 -2.93 10.19
N ASN A 88 4.82 -4.20 10.08
CA ASN A 88 5.72 -5.26 9.66
C ASN A 88 4.94 -6.31 8.86
N TYR A 89 4.29 -5.86 7.77
CA TYR A 89 3.49 -6.74 6.92
C TYR A 89 4.43 -7.34 5.88
N LEU A 90 4.65 -8.65 5.95
CA LEU A 90 5.67 -9.34 5.17
C LEU A 90 5.04 -10.25 4.12
N ASN A 91 5.67 -10.31 2.94
CA ASN A 91 5.33 -11.22 1.84
C ASN A 91 3.84 -11.19 1.46
N ILE A 92 3.26 -10.00 1.37
CA ILE A 92 1.88 -9.78 0.90
C ILE A 92 1.89 -9.42 -0.58
N ASP A 93 0.80 -9.69 -1.28
CA ASP A 93 0.59 -9.24 -2.66
C ASP A 93 -0.45 -8.14 -2.77
N THR A 94 -1.22 -7.90 -1.70
CA THR A 94 -2.33 -6.94 -1.71
C THR A 94 -2.45 -6.25 -0.35
N ILE A 95 -2.73 -4.95 -0.38
CA ILE A 95 -3.24 -4.17 0.76
C ILE A 95 -4.54 -3.52 0.35
N THR A 96 -5.55 -3.65 1.21
CA THR A 96 -6.79 -2.89 1.11
C THR A 96 -6.87 -1.89 2.25
N LEU A 97 -7.17 -0.63 1.94
CA LEU A 97 -7.37 0.46 2.88
C LEU A 97 -8.80 0.98 2.78
N SER A 98 -9.45 1.18 3.92
CA SER A 98 -10.80 1.76 3.99
C SER A 98 -10.93 2.67 5.20
N THR A 99 -11.85 3.62 5.14
CA THR A 99 -12.13 4.52 6.25
C THR A 99 -13.58 4.37 6.70
N ASP A 100 -13.87 4.69 7.96
CA ASP A 100 -15.26 4.80 8.40
C ASP A 100 -15.96 5.99 7.73
N GLY A 101 -17.21 5.77 7.35
CA GLY A 101 -18.04 6.79 6.69
C GLY A 101 -17.60 7.16 5.27
N SER A 102 -16.67 6.42 4.65
CA SER A 102 -16.09 6.77 3.34
C SER A 102 -15.50 8.19 3.31
N SER A 103 -14.69 8.53 4.31
CA SER A 103 -14.15 9.87 4.45
C SER A 103 -12.72 10.00 3.91
N GLU A 104 -12.35 11.24 3.62
CA GLU A 104 -11.09 11.59 2.98
C GLU A 104 -9.86 11.31 3.86
N PHE A 105 -8.80 10.78 3.27
CA PHE A 105 -7.49 10.70 3.91
C PHE A 105 -6.35 10.91 2.90
N ALA A 106 -5.20 11.34 3.42
CA ALA A 106 -3.96 11.43 2.67
C ALA A 106 -2.94 10.44 3.23
N MET A 107 -2.14 9.85 2.36
CA MET A 107 -1.03 8.97 2.69
C MET A 107 0.23 9.43 1.98
N ASP A 108 1.36 9.43 2.67
CA ASP A 108 2.66 9.84 2.14
C ASP A 108 3.79 8.95 2.70
N ASN A 109 5.00 9.09 2.14
CA ASN A 109 6.21 8.40 2.61
C ASN A 109 6.05 6.88 2.74
N LEU A 110 5.35 6.26 1.78
CA LEU A 110 5.15 4.81 1.75
C LEU A 110 6.51 4.08 1.70
N CYS A 111 6.78 3.26 2.72
CA CYS A 111 8.01 2.51 2.88
C CYS A 111 7.77 1.02 2.63
N ILE A 112 8.13 0.56 1.43
CA ILE A 112 7.98 -0.83 1.01
C ILE A 112 9.28 -1.41 0.45
N SER A 113 9.42 -2.73 0.52
CA SER A 113 10.39 -3.48 -0.30
C SER A 113 9.64 -4.47 -1.18
N THR A 114 10.12 -4.71 -2.39
CA THR A 114 9.48 -5.62 -3.35
C THR A 114 10.39 -6.81 -3.63
N SER A 115 9.79 -7.97 -3.88
CA SER A 115 10.51 -9.17 -4.29
C SER A 115 9.63 -10.03 -5.20
N SER A 116 10.27 -10.85 -6.04
CA SER A 116 9.58 -11.85 -6.85
C SER A 116 9.82 -13.23 -6.23
N LEU A 117 8.77 -14.03 -6.08
CA LEU A 117 8.92 -15.42 -5.69
C LEU A 117 9.32 -16.24 -6.91
N THR A 118 10.54 -16.77 -6.93
CA THR A 118 10.94 -17.80 -7.89
C THR A 118 10.29 -19.12 -7.51
N THR A 119 9.33 -19.60 -8.29
CA THR A 119 8.90 -21.00 -8.22
C THR A 119 10.00 -21.87 -8.84
N THR A 120 10.79 -22.55 -8.01
CA THR A 120 11.67 -23.61 -8.48
C THR A 120 10.79 -24.80 -8.87
N THR A 121 10.55 -24.97 -10.17
CA THR A 121 9.94 -26.20 -10.69
C THR A 121 11.03 -27.27 -10.70
N THR A 122 11.05 -28.13 -9.68
CA THR A 122 11.87 -29.35 -9.74
C THR A 122 11.22 -30.29 -10.75
N SER A 123 11.72 -30.29 -11.99
CA SER A 123 11.39 -31.33 -12.96
C SER A 123 12.09 -32.62 -12.54
N THR A 124 11.39 -33.50 -11.84
CA THR A 124 11.78 -34.91 -11.74
C THR A 124 11.52 -35.55 -13.10
N THR A 125 12.57 -35.69 -13.90
CA THR A 125 12.57 -36.58 -15.05
C THR A 125 12.74 -38.00 -14.51
N GLU A 126 11.68 -38.79 -14.47
CA GLU A 126 11.79 -40.24 -14.31
C GLU A 126 12.23 -40.84 -15.66
N THR A 127 13.36 -41.55 -15.65
CA THR A 127 13.80 -42.49 -16.70
C THR A 127 13.96 -43.86 -16.09
#